data_AF-A0A925XYG5-F1
#
_entry.id   AF-A0A925XYG5-F1
#
_cell.length_a   1.000
_cell.length_b   1.000
_cell.length_c   1.000
_cell.angle_alpha   90.00
_cell.angle_beta   90.00
_cell.angle_gamma   90.00
#
_symmetry.space_group_name_H-M   'P 1'
#
loop_
_entity.id
_entity.type
_entity.pdbx_description
1 polymer ?
#
loop_
_entity_poly.entity_id
_entity_poly.type
_entity_poly.pdbx_seq_one_letter_code
_entity_poly.pdbx_strand_id
1 'polypeptide(L)'
;MKFIPSLLLLCALATSTYAADAPDPTIKLREQLKSVMLQLRNAQTEQANAQVAQATAEAKNKELEAKVAELTKRGESLVKQSNNDKAAAEETIAKLNNKLEEREKRLVLFSESLEKWKASYQKAAEIARTKEEERAALASEIIVNKRNIADLQSKNVALFNTANEILDRYANYALGKAITAREPFVGTMRVKIENLVQGYKDKILDNRISAQPKP
;
A
#
# COMPACT_ATOMS: atom_id res chain seq x y z
N MET A 1 59.93 74.43 -4.12
CA MET A 1 60.65 75.17 -3.05
C MET A 1 61.97 74.44 -2.84
N LYS A 2 63.10 75.05 -3.26
CA LYS A 2 64.06 75.74 -2.37
C LYS A 2 64.82 74.71 -1.51
N PHE A 3 66.14 74.64 -1.40
CA PHE A 3 67.30 75.40 -1.86
C PHE A 3 68.51 74.53 -1.47
N ILE A 4 69.59 74.51 -2.25
CA ILE A 4 70.93 74.46 -1.67
C ILE A 4 71.77 75.55 -2.37
N PRO A 5 72.42 76.48 -1.64
CA PRO A 5 72.97 77.70 -2.20
C PRO A 5 74.51 77.72 -2.28
N SER A 6 75.00 78.58 -3.19
CA SER A 6 76.08 79.58 -3.04
C SER A 6 77.46 79.18 -2.49
N LEU A 7 78.52 79.49 -3.25
CA LEU A 7 79.51 80.59 -2.98
C LEU A 7 80.75 80.40 -3.90
N LEU A 8 80.92 81.21 -4.97
CA LEU A 8 81.87 82.35 -5.11
C LEU A 8 83.35 81.99 -4.80
N LEU A 9 84.21 81.74 -5.80
CA LEU A 9 85.01 82.69 -6.62
C LEU A 9 86.13 83.43 -5.83
N LEU A 10 87.41 83.13 -6.10
CA LEU A 10 88.40 84.04 -6.75
C LEU A 10 89.90 83.71 -6.43
N CYS A 11 90.68 83.55 -7.51
CA CYS A 11 92.13 83.79 -7.76
C CYS A 11 93.26 83.43 -6.76
N ALA A 12 94.26 82.70 -7.26
CA ALA A 12 95.66 83.17 -7.37
C ALA A 12 96.48 82.31 -8.37
N LEU A 13 97.22 82.98 -9.27
CA LEU A 13 98.13 82.45 -10.29
C LEU A 13 99.55 82.18 -9.73
N ALA A 14 100.24 81.18 -10.31
CA ALA A 14 101.69 81.08 -10.63
C ALA A 14 102.18 79.61 -10.51
N THR A 15 102.24 78.84 -11.60
CA THR A 15 103.48 78.45 -12.34
C THR A 15 104.63 78.01 -11.43
N SER A 16 105.06 76.74 -11.40
CA SER A 16 105.95 76.16 -12.43
C SER A 16 106.02 74.62 -12.36
N THR A 17 105.63 73.99 -13.47
CA THR A 17 106.26 72.84 -14.18
C THR A 17 106.94 71.69 -13.41
N TYR A 18 106.45 70.46 -13.61
CA TYR A 18 107.15 69.41 -14.39
C TYR A 18 106.20 68.27 -14.80
N ALA A 19 106.38 67.81 -16.04
CA ALA A 19 105.93 66.55 -16.64
C ALA A 19 104.41 66.35 -16.80
N ALA A 20 103.89 66.93 -17.88
CA ALA A 20 102.81 66.32 -18.64
C ALA A 20 103.33 65.02 -19.29
N ASP A 21 102.74 63.88 -18.91
CA ASP A 21 102.78 62.70 -19.76
C ASP A 21 101.47 62.66 -20.54
N ALA A 22 101.60 62.53 -21.87
CA ALA A 22 100.49 62.57 -22.79
C ALA A 22 99.52 61.40 -22.52
N PRO A 23 98.20 61.57 -22.68
CA PRO A 23 97.27 60.46 -22.58
C PRO A 23 97.53 59.50 -23.74
N ASP A 24 98.22 58.40 -23.48
CA ASP A 24 98.50 57.36 -24.47
C ASP A 24 97.18 56.80 -25.06
N PRO A 25 96.90 57.00 -26.37
CA PRO A 25 95.68 56.50 -27.00
C PRO A 25 95.56 54.98 -26.96
N THR A 26 96.66 54.25 -26.72
CA THR A 26 96.67 52.78 -26.67
C THR A 26 96.04 52.20 -25.40
N ILE A 27 96.02 52.94 -24.28
CA ILE A 27 95.37 52.51 -23.02
C ILE A 27 93.85 52.52 -23.17
N LYS A 28 93.29 53.56 -23.79
CA LYS A 28 91.85 53.65 -24.09
C LYS A 28 91.39 52.56 -25.06
N LEU A 29 92.22 52.24 -26.08
CA LEU A 29 91.96 51.14 -27.01
C LEU A 29 91.98 49.77 -26.30
N ARG A 30 92.88 49.55 -25.34
CA ARG A 30 92.88 48.32 -24.51
C ARG A 30 91.66 48.22 -23.59
N GLU A 31 91.25 49.31 -22.96
CA GLU A 31 90.04 49.34 -22.13
C GLU A 31 88.77 49.09 -22.96
N GLN A 32 88.67 49.69 -24.14
CA GLN A 32 87.59 49.43 -25.10
C GLN A 32 87.59 47.97 -25.56
N LEU A 33 88.76 47.40 -25.87
CA LEU A 33 88.88 46.01 -26.30
C LEU A 33 88.53 45.02 -25.16
N LYS A 34 88.92 45.31 -23.91
CA LYS A 34 88.49 44.56 -22.72
C LYS A 34 86.98 44.66 -22.49
N SER A 35 86.41 45.86 -22.65
CA SER A 35 84.97 46.09 -22.54
C SER A 35 84.19 45.30 -23.61
N VAL A 36 84.66 45.31 -24.86
CA VAL A 36 84.07 44.54 -25.96
C VAL A 36 84.21 43.03 -25.71
N MET A 37 85.33 42.54 -25.20
CA MET A 37 85.47 41.14 -24.81
C MET A 37 84.53 40.74 -23.66
N LEU A 38 84.32 41.61 -22.67
CA LEU A 38 83.36 41.38 -21.59
C LEU A 38 81.92 41.38 -22.11
N GLN A 39 81.58 42.31 -23.01
CA GLN A 39 80.28 42.34 -23.68
C GLN A 39 80.04 41.09 -24.54
N LEU A 40 81.06 40.64 -25.29
CA LEU A 40 80.98 39.40 -26.06
C LEU A 40 80.75 38.19 -25.17
N ARG A 41 81.51 38.07 -24.07
CA ARG A 41 81.34 36.99 -23.08
C ARG A 41 79.97 37.03 -22.42
N ASN A 42 79.47 38.23 -22.08
CA ASN A 42 78.14 38.41 -21.50
C ASN A 42 77.06 38.02 -22.50
N ALA A 43 77.13 38.50 -23.74
CA ALA A 43 76.20 38.16 -24.81
C ALA A 43 76.21 36.65 -25.12
N GLN A 44 77.38 36.01 -25.10
CA GLN A 44 77.52 34.58 -25.33
C GLN A 44 76.95 33.75 -24.17
N THR A 45 77.07 34.24 -22.93
CA THR A 45 76.42 33.64 -21.75
C THR A 45 74.91 33.82 -21.79
N GLU A 46 74.43 35.01 -22.20
CA GLU A 46 73.02 35.33 -22.34
C GLU A 46 72.37 34.50 -23.47
N GLN A 47 73.07 34.32 -24.60
CA GLN A 47 72.65 33.43 -25.68
C GLN A 47 72.52 31.97 -25.22
N ALA A 48 73.50 31.46 -24.46
CA ALA A 48 73.44 30.11 -23.90
C ALA A 48 72.27 29.96 -22.93
N ASN A 49 72.05 30.95 -22.05
CA ASN A 49 70.91 30.97 -21.13
C ASN A 49 69.57 31.05 -21.87
N ALA A 50 69.47 31.85 -22.94
CA ALA A 50 68.28 31.95 -23.77
C ALA A 50 67.99 30.65 -24.52
N GLN A 51 69.02 29.95 -25.03
CA GLN A 51 68.86 28.62 -25.65
C GLN A 51 68.35 27.57 -24.65
N VAL A 52 68.88 27.56 -23.42
CA VAL A 52 68.40 26.67 -22.36
C VAL A 52 66.95 27.02 -21.96
N ALA A 53 66.63 28.31 -21.84
CA ALA A 53 65.27 28.77 -21.55
C ALA A 53 64.29 28.39 -22.67
N GLN A 54 64.71 28.49 -23.93
CA GLN A 54 63.89 28.10 -25.08
C GLN A 54 63.68 26.58 -25.13
N ALA A 55 64.72 25.78 -24.93
CA ALA A 55 64.59 24.32 -24.89
C ALA A 55 63.68 23.85 -23.73
N THR A 56 63.74 24.50 -22.57
CA THR A 56 62.86 24.18 -21.43
C THR A 56 61.42 24.64 -21.67
N ALA A 57 61.20 25.78 -22.34
CA ALA A 57 59.87 26.23 -22.73
C ALA A 57 59.23 25.31 -23.78
N GLU A 58 60.00 24.88 -24.79
CA GLU A 58 59.55 23.92 -25.81
C GLU A 58 59.20 22.55 -25.18
N ALA A 59 59.98 22.08 -24.21
CA ALA A 59 59.67 20.85 -23.47
C ALA A 59 58.37 20.97 -22.68
N LYS A 60 58.15 22.10 -21.98
CA LYS A 60 56.91 22.37 -21.24
C LYS A 60 55.69 22.50 -22.15
N ASN A 61 55.83 23.14 -23.31
CA ASN A 61 54.75 23.25 -24.29
C ASN A 61 54.32 21.87 -24.81
N LYS A 62 55.28 21.00 -25.14
CA LYS A 62 54.98 19.61 -25.53
C LYS A 62 54.27 18.82 -24.42
N GLU A 63 54.68 19.00 -23.17
CA GLU A 63 54.03 18.38 -22.02
C GLU A 63 52.59 18.89 -21.82
N LEU A 64 52.38 20.20 -21.96
CA LEU A 64 51.06 20.82 -21.85
C LEU A 64 50.15 20.40 -23.01
N GLU A 65 50.65 20.33 -24.24
CA GLU A 65 49.92 19.81 -25.40
C GLU A 65 49.49 18.35 -25.18
N ALA A 66 50.39 17.50 -24.66
CA ALA A 66 50.06 16.13 -24.32
C ALA A 66 48.97 16.04 -23.23
N LYS A 67 49.06 16.86 -22.18
CA LYS A 67 48.04 16.93 -21.11
C LYS A 67 46.70 17.44 -21.61
N VAL A 68 46.69 18.46 -22.48
CA VAL A 68 45.46 18.98 -23.10
C VAL A 68 44.82 17.91 -23.97
N ALA A 69 45.60 17.19 -24.78
CA ALA A 69 45.09 16.08 -25.59
C ALA A 69 44.49 14.95 -24.71
N GLU A 70 45.17 14.59 -23.62
CA GLU A 70 44.67 13.58 -22.67
C GLU A 70 43.37 14.03 -21.99
N LEU A 71 43.34 15.25 -21.46
CA LEU A 71 42.15 15.82 -20.80
C LEU A 71 40.98 15.95 -21.77
N THR A 72 41.23 16.31 -23.02
CA THR A 72 40.19 16.41 -24.06
C THR A 72 39.60 15.03 -24.35
N LYS A 73 40.46 14.02 -24.56
CA LYS A 73 40.02 12.62 -24.75
C LYS A 73 39.24 12.08 -23.55
N ARG A 74 39.68 12.41 -22.33
CA ARG A 74 38.99 12.03 -21.09
C ARG A 74 37.64 12.74 -20.97
N GLY A 75 37.57 14.02 -21.32
CA GLY A 75 36.34 14.81 -21.36
C GLY A 75 35.32 14.21 -22.33
N GLU A 76 35.73 13.89 -23.55
CA GLU A 76 34.87 13.23 -24.55
C GLU A 76 34.37 11.86 -24.06
N SER A 77 35.23 11.06 -23.43
CA SER A 77 34.85 9.77 -22.86
C SER A 77 33.83 9.93 -21.73
N LEU A 78 34.04 10.88 -20.82
CA LEU A 78 33.12 11.15 -19.71
C LEU A 78 31.77 11.67 -20.20
N VAL A 79 31.74 12.51 -21.24
CA VAL A 79 30.49 12.98 -21.85
C VAL A 79 29.73 11.81 -22.47
N LYS A 80 30.42 10.93 -23.21
CA LYS A 80 29.79 9.72 -23.77
C LYS A 80 29.24 8.81 -22.68
N GLN A 81 30.01 8.56 -21.62
CA GLN A 81 29.57 7.75 -20.50
C GLN A 81 28.37 8.37 -19.78
N SER A 82 28.42 9.67 -19.49
CA SER A 82 27.30 10.37 -18.86
C SER A 82 26.02 10.32 -19.70
N ASN A 83 26.13 10.40 -21.03
CA ASN A 83 24.95 10.32 -21.90
C ASN A 83 24.37 8.89 -21.92
N ASN A 84 25.23 7.87 -21.96
CA ASN A 84 24.79 6.48 -21.88
C ASN A 84 24.13 6.16 -20.53
N ASP A 85 24.72 6.63 -19.43
CA ASP A 85 24.19 6.42 -18.08
C ASP A 85 22.84 7.13 -17.90
N LYS A 86 22.68 8.34 -18.44
CA LYS A 86 21.39 9.05 -18.46
C LYS A 86 20.34 8.28 -19.25
N ALA A 87 20.66 7.83 -20.46
CA ALA A 87 19.73 7.05 -21.28
C ALA A 87 19.31 5.74 -20.58
N ALA A 88 20.26 5.03 -19.96
CA ALA A 88 19.98 3.81 -19.21
C ALA A 88 19.13 4.06 -17.96
N ALA A 89 19.38 5.19 -17.26
CA ALA A 89 18.60 5.61 -16.11
C ALA A 89 17.17 5.96 -16.53
N GLU A 90 16.98 6.73 -17.60
CA GLU A 90 15.66 7.07 -18.15
C GLU A 90 14.87 5.83 -18.57
N GLU A 91 15.51 4.88 -19.24
CA GLU A 91 14.87 3.61 -19.60
C GLU A 91 14.46 2.79 -18.36
N THR A 92 15.31 2.76 -17.34
CA THR A 92 15.03 2.05 -16.08
C THR A 92 13.88 2.72 -15.32
N ILE A 93 13.86 4.05 -15.26
CA ILE A 93 12.77 4.81 -14.64
C ILE A 93 11.45 4.55 -15.37
N ALA A 94 11.45 4.59 -16.71
CA ALA A 94 10.26 4.28 -17.50
C ALA A 94 9.76 2.85 -17.25
N LYS A 95 10.66 1.86 -17.22
CA LYS A 95 10.33 0.47 -16.90
C LYS A 95 9.76 0.32 -15.48
N LEU A 96 10.31 1.02 -14.49
CA LEU A 96 9.84 0.98 -13.11
C LEU A 96 8.47 1.64 -12.96
N ASN A 97 8.25 2.78 -13.60
CA ASN A 97 6.95 3.46 -13.59
C ASN A 97 5.86 2.58 -14.22
N ASN A 98 6.12 1.96 -15.38
CA ASN A 98 5.19 1.02 -16.00
C ASN A 98 4.86 -0.17 -15.08
N LYS A 99 5.86 -0.72 -14.38
CA LYS A 99 5.66 -1.80 -13.40
C LYS A 99 4.85 -1.33 -12.20
N LEU A 100 5.06 -0.10 -11.72
CA LEU A 100 4.30 0.48 -10.62
C LEU A 100 2.83 0.64 -11.00
N GLU A 101 2.53 1.24 -12.15
CA GLU A 101 1.14 1.37 -12.64
C GLU A 101 0.46 0.01 -12.80
N GLU A 102 1.17 -0.99 -13.32
CA GLU A 102 0.62 -2.35 -13.45
C GLU A 102 0.38 -3.02 -12.09
N ARG A 103 1.27 -2.79 -11.10
CA ARG A 103 1.09 -3.26 -9.73
C ARG A 103 -0.09 -2.57 -9.05
N GLU A 104 -0.26 -1.26 -9.22
CA GLU A 104 -1.40 -0.50 -8.70
C GLU A 104 -2.72 -1.01 -9.30
N LYS A 105 -2.78 -1.21 -10.61
CA LYS A 105 -3.96 -1.82 -11.27
C LYS A 105 -4.28 -3.20 -10.70
N ARG A 106 -3.27 -4.05 -10.49
CA ARG A 106 -3.47 -5.37 -9.85
C ARG A 106 -3.95 -5.25 -8.41
N LEU A 107 -3.43 -4.30 -7.63
CA LEU A 107 -3.87 -4.08 -6.25
C LEU A 107 -5.34 -3.68 -6.19
N VAL A 108 -5.79 -2.80 -7.08
CA VAL A 108 -7.21 -2.42 -7.18
C VAL A 108 -8.08 -3.62 -7.56
N LEU A 109 -7.67 -4.40 -8.56
CA LEU A 109 -8.42 -5.62 -8.94
C LEU A 109 -8.48 -6.63 -7.79
N PHE A 110 -7.38 -6.82 -7.06
CA PHE A 110 -7.36 -7.72 -5.92
C PHE A 110 -8.22 -7.22 -4.76
N SER A 111 -8.19 -5.92 -4.43
CA SER A 111 -9.04 -5.37 -3.37
C SER A 111 -10.53 -5.49 -3.73
N GLU A 112 -10.91 -5.21 -4.97
CA GLU A 112 -12.28 -5.43 -5.45
C GLU A 112 -12.70 -6.90 -5.38
N SER A 113 -11.81 -7.82 -5.75
CA SER A 113 -12.09 -9.26 -5.68
C SER A 113 -12.26 -9.75 -4.23
N LEU A 114 -11.46 -9.22 -3.30
CA LEU A 114 -11.56 -9.53 -1.88
C LEU A 114 -12.86 -9.02 -1.27
N GLU A 115 -13.25 -7.79 -1.59
CA GLU A 115 -14.53 -7.24 -1.13
C GLU A 115 -15.72 -8.02 -1.70
N LYS A 116 -15.69 -8.40 -2.99
CA LYS A 116 -16.71 -9.28 -3.58
C LYS A 116 -16.77 -10.62 -2.88
N TRP A 117 -15.62 -11.25 -2.61
CA TRP A 117 -15.57 -12.55 -1.94
C TRP A 117 -16.09 -12.47 -0.51
N LYS A 118 -15.73 -11.43 0.23
CA LYS A 118 -16.21 -11.14 1.58
C LYS A 118 -17.72 -10.93 1.60
N ALA A 119 -18.25 -10.12 0.68
CA ALA A 119 -19.69 -9.88 0.56
C ALA A 119 -20.47 -11.17 0.21
N SER A 120 -19.96 -11.96 -0.73
CA SER A 120 -20.55 -13.26 -1.08
C SER A 120 -20.51 -14.24 0.08
N TYR A 121 -19.42 -14.28 0.84
CA TYR A 121 -19.30 -15.14 2.02
C TYR A 121 -20.28 -14.71 3.13
N GLN A 122 -20.38 -13.41 3.40
CA GLN A 122 -21.35 -12.87 4.37
C GLN A 122 -22.79 -13.23 3.97
N LYS A 123 -23.16 -13.05 2.70
CA LYS A 123 -24.47 -13.45 2.18
C LYS A 123 -24.73 -14.94 2.34
N ALA A 124 -23.73 -15.78 2.03
CA ALA A 124 -23.85 -17.23 2.20
C ALA A 124 -24.04 -17.62 3.67
N ALA A 125 -23.31 -16.97 4.59
CA ALA A 125 -23.44 -17.19 6.02
C ALA A 125 -24.81 -16.74 6.56
N GLU A 126 -25.32 -15.60 6.09
CA GLU A 126 -26.67 -15.12 6.43
C GLU A 126 -27.75 -16.08 5.95
N ILE A 127 -27.68 -16.52 4.68
CA ILE A 127 -28.62 -17.50 4.11
C ILE A 127 -28.59 -18.80 4.92
N ALA A 128 -27.39 -19.30 5.27
CA ALA A 128 -27.27 -20.50 6.07
C ALA A 128 -27.89 -20.33 7.46
N ARG A 129 -27.69 -19.18 8.11
CA ARG A 129 -28.29 -18.88 9.42
C ARG A 129 -29.81 -18.80 9.34
N THR A 130 -30.36 -18.06 8.38
CA THR A 130 -31.80 -17.97 8.18
C THR A 130 -32.41 -19.34 7.86
N LYS A 131 -31.74 -20.16 7.05
CA LYS A 131 -32.23 -21.51 6.74
C LYS A 131 -32.24 -22.42 7.97
N GLU A 132 -31.24 -22.31 8.84
CA GLU A 132 -31.23 -23.10 10.08
C GLU A 132 -32.30 -22.60 11.08
N GLU A 133 -32.51 -21.29 11.17
CA GLU A 133 -33.61 -20.70 11.97
C GLU A 133 -34.98 -21.18 11.45
N GLU A 134 -35.23 -21.12 10.14
CA GLU A 134 -36.45 -21.65 9.50
C GLU A 134 -36.62 -23.15 9.77
N ARG A 135 -35.54 -23.92 9.66
CA ARG A 135 -35.56 -25.37 9.90
C ARG A 135 -35.90 -25.69 11.36
N ALA A 136 -35.34 -24.96 12.31
CA ALA A 136 -35.63 -25.11 13.73
C ALA A 136 -37.10 -24.75 14.05
N ALA A 137 -37.61 -23.66 13.46
CA ALA A 137 -39.01 -23.26 13.60
C ALA A 137 -39.96 -24.33 13.04
N LEU A 138 -39.73 -24.81 11.81
CA LEU A 138 -40.52 -25.87 11.20
C LEU A 138 -40.45 -27.19 11.98
N ALA A 139 -39.28 -27.54 12.51
CA ALA A 139 -39.14 -28.73 13.36
C ALA A 139 -39.99 -28.62 14.64
N SER A 140 -40.05 -27.44 15.26
CA SER A 140 -40.92 -27.16 16.41
C SER A 140 -42.40 -27.27 16.05
N GLU A 141 -42.82 -26.65 14.94
CA GLU A 141 -44.20 -26.72 14.43
C GLU A 141 -44.63 -28.16 14.13
N ILE A 142 -43.75 -28.97 13.53
CA ILE A 142 -44.02 -30.39 13.28
C ILE A 142 -44.26 -31.14 14.59
N ILE A 143 -43.51 -30.86 15.65
CA ILE A 143 -43.71 -31.51 16.96
C ILE A 143 -45.07 -31.12 17.55
N VAL A 144 -45.42 -29.83 17.52
CA VAL A 144 -46.71 -29.34 18.01
C VAL A 144 -47.86 -29.96 17.21
N ASN A 145 -47.77 -29.95 15.88
CA ASN A 145 -48.80 -30.53 15.00
C ASN A 145 -48.95 -32.04 15.21
N LYS A 146 -47.84 -32.79 15.37
CA LYS A 146 -47.91 -34.22 15.71
C LYS A 146 -48.62 -34.48 17.03
N ARG A 147 -48.35 -33.66 18.06
CA ARG A 147 -49.06 -33.75 19.35
C ARG A 147 -50.55 -33.43 19.21
N ASN A 148 -50.89 -32.38 18.46
CA ASN A 148 -52.27 -32.03 18.19
C ASN A 148 -53.01 -33.15 17.45
N ILE A 149 -52.40 -33.74 16.41
CA ILE A 149 -52.99 -34.87 15.67
C ILE A 149 -53.21 -36.06 16.61
N ALA A 150 -52.24 -36.40 17.45
CA ALA A 150 -52.37 -37.50 18.40
C ALA A 150 -53.50 -37.26 19.43
N ASP A 151 -53.65 -36.03 19.94
CA ASP A 151 -54.75 -35.64 20.83
C ASP A 151 -56.10 -35.73 20.12
N LEU A 152 -56.21 -35.23 18.89
CA LEU A 152 -57.41 -35.30 18.08
C LEU A 152 -57.81 -36.74 17.77
N GLN A 153 -56.84 -37.61 17.45
CA GLN A 153 -57.07 -39.04 17.24
C GLN A 153 -57.57 -39.72 18.51
N SER A 154 -56.96 -39.43 19.66
CA SER A 154 -57.38 -39.97 20.96
C SER A 154 -58.83 -39.57 21.30
N LYS A 155 -59.15 -38.28 21.15
CA LYS A 155 -60.52 -37.76 21.35
C LYS A 155 -61.53 -38.36 20.38
N ASN A 156 -61.15 -38.55 19.12
CA ASN A 156 -62.02 -39.20 18.13
C ASN A 156 -62.35 -40.64 18.51
N VAL A 157 -61.35 -41.42 18.93
CA VAL A 157 -61.56 -42.80 19.42
C VAL A 157 -62.44 -42.79 20.67
N ALA A 158 -62.22 -41.87 21.61
CA ALA A 158 -63.04 -41.76 22.82
C ALA A 158 -64.51 -41.41 22.50
N LEU A 159 -64.75 -40.48 21.58
CA LEU A 159 -66.10 -40.14 21.12
C LEU A 159 -66.77 -41.31 20.38
N PHE A 160 -66.04 -42.02 19.52
CA PHE A 160 -66.54 -43.19 18.81
C PHE A 160 -66.95 -44.31 19.79
N ASN A 161 -66.11 -44.59 20.79
CA ASN A 161 -66.42 -45.56 21.84
C ASN A 161 -67.63 -45.14 22.66
N THR A 162 -67.72 -43.84 23.02
CA THR A 162 -68.87 -43.29 23.75
C THR A 162 -70.16 -43.41 22.93
N ALA A 163 -70.11 -43.13 21.62
CA ALA A 163 -71.25 -43.27 20.72
C ALA A 163 -71.72 -44.74 20.60
N ASN A 164 -70.79 -45.68 20.48
CA ASN A 164 -71.12 -47.11 20.46
C ASN A 164 -71.72 -47.58 21.80
N GLU A 165 -71.21 -47.08 22.94
CA GLU A 165 -71.78 -47.38 24.26
C GLU A 165 -73.24 -46.91 24.37
N ILE A 166 -73.54 -45.72 23.84
CA ILE A 166 -74.91 -45.18 23.79
C ILE A 166 -75.81 -46.05 22.90
N LEU A 167 -75.35 -46.40 21.69
CA LEU A 167 -76.11 -47.23 20.76
C LEU A 167 -76.38 -48.63 21.30
N ASP A 168 -75.38 -49.28 21.89
CA ASP A 168 -75.51 -50.60 22.50
C ASP A 168 -76.51 -50.58 23.66
N ARG A 169 -76.44 -49.58 24.54
CA ARG A 169 -77.44 -49.43 25.62
C ARG A 169 -78.84 -49.15 25.10
N TYR A 170 -78.97 -48.34 24.05
CA TYR A 170 -80.27 -48.09 23.42
C TYR A 170 -80.85 -49.38 22.82
N ALA A 171 -80.03 -50.16 22.11
CA ALA A 171 -80.44 -51.46 21.56
C ALA A 171 -80.84 -52.46 22.67
N ASN A 172 -80.02 -52.60 23.70
CA ASN A 172 -80.31 -53.45 24.86
C ASN A 172 -81.56 -53.01 25.63
N TYR A 173 -81.79 -51.71 25.77
CA TYR A 173 -83.01 -51.16 26.37
C TYR A 173 -84.24 -51.42 25.50
N ALA A 174 -84.15 -51.25 24.17
CA ALA A 174 -85.23 -51.55 23.24
C ALA A 174 -85.60 -53.04 23.27
N LEU A 175 -84.60 -53.93 23.29
CA LEU A 175 -84.80 -55.38 23.38
C LEU A 175 -85.34 -55.82 24.76
N GLY A 176 -84.82 -55.27 25.85
CA GLY A 176 -85.23 -55.62 27.22
C GLY A 176 -86.60 -55.05 27.62
N LYS A 177 -86.95 -53.83 27.17
CA LYS A 177 -88.25 -53.21 27.46
C LYS A 177 -89.38 -53.65 26.56
N ALA A 178 -89.11 -54.10 25.32
CA ALA A 178 -90.14 -54.76 24.51
C ALA A 178 -90.74 -55.98 25.23
N ILE A 179 -89.99 -56.61 26.13
CA ILE A 179 -90.43 -57.77 26.94
C ILE A 179 -91.16 -57.32 28.23
N THR A 180 -90.89 -56.12 28.76
CA THR A 180 -91.40 -55.62 30.06
C THR A 180 -92.36 -54.43 29.96
N ALA A 181 -92.94 -54.16 28.78
CA ALA A 181 -93.73 -52.97 28.41
C ALA A 181 -95.06 -52.72 29.18
N ARG A 182 -95.16 -53.07 30.47
CA ARG A 182 -96.37 -52.90 31.27
C ARG A 182 -96.22 -52.15 32.60
N GLU A 183 -95.07 -51.58 32.92
CA GLU A 183 -94.93 -50.78 34.15
C GLU A 183 -94.69 -49.26 33.91
N PRO A 184 -95.40 -48.39 34.66
CA PRO A 184 -95.26 -46.94 34.54
C PRO A 184 -93.89 -46.47 35.03
N PHE A 185 -93.32 -45.48 34.35
CA PHE A 185 -92.03 -44.86 34.72
C PHE A 185 -92.12 -44.16 36.09
N VAL A 186 -91.80 -44.88 37.17
CA VAL A 186 -91.72 -44.32 38.53
C VAL A 186 -90.47 -43.41 38.65
N GLY A 187 -90.54 -42.36 39.48
CA GLY A 187 -89.53 -41.29 39.58
C GLY A 187 -88.08 -41.75 39.79
N THR A 188 -87.84 -42.89 40.44
CA THR A 188 -86.50 -43.45 40.64
C THR A 188 -85.84 -43.93 39.34
N MET A 189 -86.61 -44.44 38.38
CA MET A 189 -86.11 -44.84 37.07
C MET A 189 -85.81 -43.62 36.19
N ARG A 190 -86.59 -42.55 36.32
CA ARG A 190 -86.35 -41.28 35.63
C ARG A 190 -84.98 -40.69 36.04
N VAL A 191 -84.71 -40.59 37.34
CA VAL A 191 -83.42 -40.08 37.86
C VAL A 191 -82.23 -40.92 37.37
N LYS A 192 -82.37 -42.25 37.28
CA LYS A 192 -81.31 -43.12 36.74
C LYS A 192 -81.00 -42.83 35.26
N ILE A 193 -82.04 -42.59 34.45
CA ILE A 193 -81.87 -42.22 33.04
C ILE A 193 -81.24 -40.83 32.91
N GLU A 194 -81.68 -39.86 33.71
CA GLU A 194 -81.12 -38.50 33.73
C GLU A 194 -79.63 -38.51 34.09
N ASN A 195 -79.22 -39.27 35.12
CA ASN A 195 -77.81 -39.43 35.49
C ASN A 195 -76.97 -40.07 34.38
N LEU A 196 -77.54 -41.05 33.66
CA LEU A 196 -76.87 -41.72 32.55
C LEU A 196 -76.73 -40.80 31.33
N VAL A 197 -77.77 -40.04 31.00
CA VAL A 197 -77.72 -39.00 29.95
C VAL A 197 -76.70 -37.93 30.31
N GLN A 198 -76.68 -37.47 31.56
CA GLN A 198 -75.71 -36.49 32.03
C GLN A 198 -74.28 -37.02 31.94
N GLY A 199 -74.03 -38.25 32.39
CA GLY A 199 -72.70 -38.87 32.30
C GLY A 199 -72.21 -39.02 30.86
N TYR A 200 -73.08 -39.33 29.90
CA TYR A 200 -72.70 -39.34 28.47
C TYR A 200 -72.49 -37.95 27.90
N LYS A 201 -73.32 -36.98 28.29
CA LYS A 201 -73.15 -35.59 27.90
C LYS A 201 -71.79 -35.07 28.36
N ASP A 202 -71.39 -35.37 29.59
CA ASP A 202 -70.09 -34.98 30.14
C ASP A 202 -68.94 -35.64 29.35
N LYS A 203 -69.01 -36.97 29.10
CA LYS A 203 -68.02 -37.67 28.24
C LYS A 203 -67.89 -37.05 26.84
N ILE A 204 -69.00 -36.65 26.22
CA ILE A 204 -69.02 -36.02 24.89
C ILE A 204 -68.39 -34.62 24.96
N LEU A 205 -68.72 -33.84 26.00
CA LEU A 205 -68.17 -32.50 26.19
C LEU A 205 -66.67 -32.53 26.48
N ASP A 206 -66.20 -33.46 27.31
CA ASP A 206 -64.78 -33.62 27.67
C ASP A 206 -63.91 -33.96 26.45
N ASN A 207 -64.45 -34.72 25.49
CA ASN A 207 -63.75 -35.12 24.27
C ASN A 207 -64.05 -34.22 23.06
N ARG A 208 -64.91 -33.21 23.22
CA ARG A 208 -65.21 -32.27 22.15
C ARG A 208 -63.98 -31.44 21.83
N ILE A 209 -63.66 -31.35 20.53
CA ILE A 209 -62.61 -30.46 20.05
C ILE A 209 -63.12 -29.02 20.17
N SER A 210 -62.39 -28.16 20.89
CA SER A 210 -62.66 -26.73 20.94
C SER A 210 -62.38 -26.10 19.57
N ALA A 211 -63.26 -25.21 19.12
CA ALA A 211 -62.98 -24.43 17.92
C ALA A 211 -61.77 -23.53 18.21
N GLN A 212 -60.70 -23.69 17.43
CA GLN A 212 -59.58 -22.75 17.46
C GLN A 212 -60.11 -21.34 17.15
N PRO A 213 -59.71 -20.29 17.89
CA PRO A 213 -59.99 -18.93 17.48
C PRO A 213 -59.36 -18.72 16.10
N LYS A 214 -60.16 -18.17 15.18
CA LYS A 214 -59.70 -17.82 13.82
C LYS A 214 -58.52 -16.85 13.97
N PRO A 215 -57.43 -16.99 13.18
CA PRO A 215 -56.30 -16.06 13.23
C PRO A 215 -56.74 -14.62 12.94
#